data_AF-A0A5M6DAF3-F1
#
_entry.id   AF-A0A5M6DAF3-F1
#
_cell.length_a   1.000
_cell.length_b   1.000
_cell.length_c   1.000
_cell.angle_alpha   90.00
_cell.angle_beta   90.00
_cell.angle_gamma   90.00
#
_symmetry.space_group_name_H-M   'P 1'
#
loop_
_entity.id
_entity.type
_entity.pdbx_description
1 polymer ?
#
loop_
_entity_poly.entity_id
_entity_poly.type
_entity_poly.pdbx_seq_one_letter_code
_entity_poly.pdbx_strand_id
1 'polypeptide(L)'
;MNSTTLIRFSRSCPTCGRRIQIRSSLLGRTVACRHCNAEFVAMANDESVGQVDESDRLMARVESALVRSQAALSVGRSTANLS
;
A
#
# COMPACT_ATOMS: atom_id res chain seq x y z
N MET A 1 0.40 20.81 38.19
CA MET A 1 1.04 19.56 37.71
C MET A 1 0.80 19.44 36.22
N ASN A 2 1.86 19.34 35.41
CA ASN A 2 1.79 19.40 33.96
C ASN A 2 1.31 18.04 33.42
N SER A 3 0.00 17.88 33.27
CA SER A 3 -0.61 16.73 32.60
C SER A 3 -0.42 16.85 31.10
N THR A 4 0.82 16.66 30.63
CA THR A 4 1.14 16.58 29.21
C THR A 4 0.53 15.29 28.68
N THR A 5 -0.63 15.39 28.05
CA THR A 5 -1.36 14.29 27.40
C THR A 5 -0.43 13.57 26.41
N LEU A 6 0.11 12.41 26.81
CA LEU A 6 0.95 11.58 25.96
C LEU A 6 0.05 10.83 24.97
N ILE A 7 -0.15 11.43 23.80
CA ILE A 7 -0.90 10.80 22.71
C ILE A 7 -0.19 9.50 22.31
N ARG A 8 -0.96 8.41 22.24
CA ARG A 8 -0.51 7.09 21.82
C ARG A 8 -1.43 6.58 20.75
N PHE A 9 -0.88 5.88 19.78
CA PHE A 9 -1.64 5.23 18.74
C PHE A 9 -1.38 3.72 18.79
N SER A 10 -2.37 2.93 18.37
CA SER A 10 -2.27 1.49 18.30
C SER A 10 -2.04 1.04 16.86
N ARG A 11 -1.02 0.23 16.62
CA ARG A 11 -0.80 -0.47 15.34
C ARG A 11 -0.53 -1.95 15.56
N SER A 12 -0.75 -2.76 14.54
CA SER A 12 -0.31 -4.15 14.52
C SER A 12 1.19 -4.22 14.18
N CYS A 13 1.95 -5.06 14.88
CA CYS A 13 3.33 -5.34 14.53
C CYS A 13 3.37 -6.00 13.14
N PRO A 14 4.18 -5.50 12.18
CA PRO A 14 4.23 -6.04 10.82
C PRO A 14 4.79 -7.47 10.78
N THR A 15 5.48 -7.92 11.82
CA THR A 15 6.12 -9.24 11.86
C THR A 15 5.27 -10.30 12.55
N CYS A 16 4.66 -9.99 13.70
CA CYS A 16 3.87 -10.97 14.47
C CYS A 16 2.37 -10.69 14.51
N GLY A 17 1.90 -9.61 13.88
CA GLY A 17 0.49 -9.21 13.85
C GLY A 17 -0.08 -8.69 15.17
N ARG A 18 0.66 -8.76 16.28
CA ARG A 18 0.16 -8.33 17.59
C ARG A 18 -0.01 -6.81 17.66
N ARG A 19 -1.14 -6.37 18.21
CA ARG A 19 -1.40 -4.94 18.47
C ARG A 19 -0.48 -4.40 19.56
N ILE A 20 0.23 -3.32 19.26
CA ILE A 20 1.10 -2.61 20.18
C ILE A 20 0.73 -1.12 20.25
N GLN A 21 1.03 -0.48 21.39
CA GLN A 21 0.84 0.96 21.58
C GLN A 21 2.17 1.70 21.42
N ILE A 22 2.20 2.67 20.53
CA ILE A 22 3.38 3.49 20.24
C ILE A 22 3.07 4.93 20.65
N ARG A 23 4.05 5.61 21.27
CA ARG A 23 3.93 7.05 21.60
C ARG A 23 3.98 7.86 20.32
N SER A 24 3.14 8.89 20.19
CA SER A 24 3.17 9.80 19.04
C SER A 24 4.55 10.45 18.84
N SER A 25 5.29 10.68 19.93
CA SER A 25 6.67 11.21 19.90
C SER A 25 7.69 10.30 19.20
N LEU A 26 7.36 9.03 18.97
CA LEU A 26 8.21 8.05 18.31
C LEU A 26 7.84 7.84 16.84
N LEU A 27 6.85 8.57 16.32
CA LEU A 27 6.53 8.55 14.89
C LEU A 27 7.76 8.94 14.06
N GLY A 28 8.00 8.20 12.97
CA GLY A 28 9.18 8.31 12.12
C GLY A 28 10.47 7.75 12.72
N ARG A 29 10.43 7.13 13.91
CA ARG A 29 11.59 6.48 14.54
C ARG A 29 11.50 4.96 14.49
N THR A 30 12.65 4.31 14.51
CA THR A 30 12.76 2.86 14.68
C THR A 30 12.33 2.49 16.09
N VAL A 31 11.39 1.55 16.20
CA VAL A 31 10.88 1.00 17.45
C VAL A 31 10.93 -0.52 17.40
N ALA A 32 11.04 -1.16 18.56
CA ALA A 32 11.04 -2.61 18.68
C ALA A 32 9.71 -3.15 19.22
N CYS A 33 9.22 -4.24 18.64
CA CYS A 33 8.06 -4.96 19.14
C CYS A 33 8.40 -5.67 20.46
N ARG A 34 7.62 -5.45 21.53
CA ARG A 34 7.85 -6.12 22.84
C ARG A 34 7.53 -7.63 22.86
N HIS A 35 7.00 -8.18 21.76
CA HIS A 35 6.62 -9.60 21.67
C HIS A 35 7.60 -10.43 20.84
N CYS A 36 7.99 -9.94 19.66
CA CYS A 36 8.88 -10.65 18.74
C CYS A 36 10.25 -9.98 18.56
N ASN A 37 10.49 -8.85 19.22
CA ASN A 37 11.70 -8.03 19.09
C ASN A 37 12.00 -7.51 17.68
N ALA A 38 11.11 -7.68 16.71
CA ALA A 38 11.28 -7.09 15.39
C ALA A 38 11.31 -5.56 15.45
N GLU A 39 12.26 -4.98 14.73
CA GLU A 39 12.42 -3.54 14.59
C GLU A 39 11.71 -3.04 13.33
N PHE A 40 11.02 -1.92 13.45
CA PHE A 40 10.35 -1.28 12.32
C PHE A 40 10.16 0.22 12.58
N VAL A 41 9.90 0.97 11.51
CA VAL A 41 9.64 2.41 11.61
C VAL A 41 8.19 2.64 12.06
N ALA A 42 8.00 3.39 13.13
CA ALA A 42 6.68 3.76 13.62
C ALA A 42 6.03 4.81 12.70
N MET A 43 5.06 4.40 11.89
CA MET A 43 4.29 5.28 11.01
C MET A 43 2.87 5.48 11.55
N ALA A 44 2.32 6.68 11.39
CA ALA A 44 0.98 7.03 11.87
C ALA A 44 -0.11 6.37 11.02
N ASN A 45 0.17 6.14 9.73
CA ASN A 45 -0.68 5.40 8.83
C ASN A 45 -0.27 3.92 8.80
N ASP A 46 -1.26 3.04 8.74
CA ASP A 46 -1.08 1.59 8.46
C ASP A 46 -0.85 1.33 6.96
N GLU A 47 -0.62 2.40 6.18
CA GLU A 47 -0.19 2.32 4.78
C GLU A 47 1.33 2.06 4.80
N SER A 48 1.86 0.88 4.50
CA SER A 48 1.30 -0.27 3.82
C SER A 48 2.31 -1.42 3.90
N VAL A 49 1.86 -2.66 4.10
CA VAL A 49 2.62 -3.86 3.68
C VAL A 49 1.98 -4.49 2.42
N GLY A 50 1.04 -3.79 1.74
CA GLY A 50 0.33 -4.35 0.58
C GLY A 50 -0.19 -3.37 -0.47
N GLN A 51 0.10 -2.08 -0.38
CA GLN A 51 -0.48 -1.08 -1.31
C GLN A 51 0.35 -0.92 -2.60
N VAL A 52 1.56 -1.49 -2.63
CA VAL A 52 2.38 -1.60 -3.84
C VAL A 52 1.81 -2.61 -4.85
N ASP A 53 0.81 -3.42 -4.47
CA ASP A 53 0.23 -4.44 -5.35
C ASP A 53 -1.04 -3.94 -6.08
N GLU A 54 -1.87 -3.09 -5.47
CA GLU A 54 -3.17 -2.72 -6.06
C GLU A 54 -3.03 -1.72 -7.21
N SER A 55 -2.22 -0.67 -7.05
CA SER A 55 -2.03 0.33 -8.11
C SER A 55 -1.35 -0.28 -9.34
N ASP A 56 -0.34 -1.13 -9.14
CA ASP A 56 0.38 -1.81 -10.21
C ASP A 56 -0.53 -2.81 -10.94
N ARG A 57 -1.36 -3.56 -10.19
CA ARG A 57 -2.39 -4.43 -10.78
C ARG A 57 -3.43 -3.66 -11.57
N LEU A 58 -3.86 -2.51 -11.08
CA LEU A 58 -4.83 -1.67 -11.76
C LEU A 58 -4.27 -1.15 -13.09
N MET A 59 -3.02 -0.66 -13.09
CA MET A 59 -2.35 -0.20 -14.30
C MET A 59 -2.14 -1.32 -15.32
N ALA A 60 -1.75 -2.53 -14.88
CA ALA A 60 -1.62 -3.68 -15.76
C ALA A 60 -2.96 -4.07 -16.45
N ARG A 61 -4.08 -3.94 -15.73
CA ARG A 61 -5.42 -4.18 -16.28
C ARG A 61 -5.81 -3.12 -17.31
N VAL A 62 -5.48 -1.85 -17.07
CA VAL A 62 -5.72 -0.75 -18.02
C VAL A 62 -4.96 -0.98 -19.31
N GLU A 63 -3.67 -1.30 -19.22
CA GLU A 63 -2.82 -1.59 -20.39
C GLU A 63 -3.40 -2.73 -21.23
N SER A 64 -3.77 -3.83 -20.57
CA SER A 64 -4.37 -4.99 -21.23
C SER A 64 -5.69 -4.64 -21.96
N ALA A 65 -6.50 -3.74 -21.40
CA ALA A 65 -7.74 -3.29 -22.03
C ALA A 65 -7.48 -2.42 -23.26
N LEU A 66 -6.51 -1.50 -23.17
CA LEU A 66 -6.10 -0.64 -24.28
C LEU A 66 -5.57 -1.47 -25.46
N VAL A 67 -4.67 -2.43 -25.20
CA VAL A 67 -4.13 -3.33 -26.24
C VAL A 67 -5.23 -4.09 -26.97
N ARG A 68 -6.20 -4.67 -26.24
CA ARG A 68 -7.34 -5.38 -26.85
C ARG A 68 -8.19 -4.46 -27.73
N SER A 69 -8.43 -3.24 -27.28
CA SER A 69 -9.21 -2.26 -28.04
C SER A 69 -8.50 -1.86 -29.34
N GLN A 70 -7.20 -1.60 -29.30
CA GLN A 70 -6.40 -1.27 -30.49
C GLN A 70 -6.37 -2.41 -31.50
N ALA A 71 -6.22 -3.65 -31.03
CA ALA A 71 -6.28 -4.84 -31.88
C ALA A 71 -7.65 -4.95 -32.59
N ALA A 72 -8.75 -4.80 -31.86
CA ALA A 72 -10.10 -4.82 -32.45
C ALA A 72 -10.30 -3.73 -33.51
N LEU A 73 -9.78 -2.53 -33.28
CA LEU A 73 -9.84 -1.42 -34.24
C LEU A 73 -8.97 -1.67 -35.49
N SER A 74 -7.80 -2.27 -35.35
CA SER A 74 -6.93 -2.61 -36.49
C SER A 74 -7.52 -3.70 -37.39
N VAL A 75 -8.18 -4.70 -36.82
CA VAL A 75 -8.84 -5.79 -37.56
C VAL A 75 -10.05 -5.26 -38.34
N GLY A 76 -10.82 -4.34 -37.75
CA GLY A 76 -11.96 -3.69 -38.42
C GLY A 76 -11.58 -2.76 -39.58
N ARG A 77 -10.33 -2.25 -39.61
CA ARG A 77 -9.87 -1.35 -40.69
C ARG A 77 -9.32 -2.11 -41.90
N SER A 78 -8.79 -3.32 -41.71
CA SER A 78 -8.27 -4.16 -42.80
C SER A 78 -9.37 -4.77 -43.67
N THR A 79 -10.59 -4.97 -43.16
CA THR A 79 -11.72 -5.50 -43.95
C THR A 79 -12.47 -4.42 -44.73
N ALA A 80 -12.29 -3.14 -44.39
CA ALA A 80 -12.94 -2.01 -45.06
C ALA A 80 -12.18 -1.48 -46.30
N ASN A 81 -10.95 -1.97 -46.57
CA ASN A 81 -10.10 -1.49 -47.67
C ASN A 81 -9.84 -2.56 -48.75
N LEU A 82 -10.69 -3.59 -48.82
CA LEU A 82 -10.70 -4.61 -49.88
C LEU A 82 -11.99 -4.46 -50.70
N SER A 83 -12.03 -3.47 -51.59
CA SER A 83 -13.02 -3.33 -52.67
C SER A 83 -12.38 -2.60 -53.84
#